data_AF-A0A1R1YM47-F1
#
_entry.id   AF-A0A1R1YM47-F1
#
_cell.length_a   1.000
_cell.length_b   1.000
_cell.length_c   1.000
_cell.angle_alpha   90.00
_cell.angle_beta   90.00
_cell.angle_gamma   90.00
#
_symmetry.space_group_name_H-M   'P 1'
#
loop_
_entity.id
_entity.type
_entity.pdbx_description
1 polymer ?
#
loop_
_entity_poly.entity_id
_entity_poly.type
_entity_poly.pdbx_seq_one_letter_code
_entity_poly.pdbx_strand_id
1 'polypeptide(L)'
;MNDSNLISNTTGNWRILCLGLNPALQNIQILDSLNLGGVNRSKDQTIATGGKVPINKDTRIATTLIDISTNCTSEIVGNSGIISQDESNGFVICLNDILSQLKDSDSNGQRAIAVCGSFIPGLDPLVVSNVLKSAFAFEESEKSILFIDSAENQFTSDIIGSSLKKLPIILKINAKELSNLRETLTCEQQDSENILLETDSTFISLDQKAKDICKDICQISNYNSVKYIAVTDGPNSAVFFDSESKLYSIIKIPELEPLISNNELFSNNGIINPIGAGDTCSAVFLNLLLDNSCSPLDAFLSGLSAASASCLIAAPNSIFDHDSMKIILGLITHKTVFLPSSTCTSYI
;
A
#
# COMPACT_ATOMS: atom_id res chain seq x y z
N MET A 1 29.07 19.97 -2.87
CA MET A 1 28.20 20.88 -3.63
C MET A 1 27.07 21.26 -2.69
N ASN A 2 26.80 22.56 -2.49
CA ASN A 2 25.71 23.00 -1.61
C ASN A 2 24.39 22.88 -2.37
N ASP A 3 23.71 21.73 -2.20
CA ASP A 3 22.42 21.41 -2.82
C ASP A 3 21.22 22.04 -2.09
N SER A 4 21.40 23.21 -1.47
CA SER A 4 20.30 23.97 -0.86
C SER A 4 19.31 24.53 -1.90
N ASN A 5 19.57 24.35 -3.20
CA ASN A 5 18.72 24.80 -4.31
C ASN A 5 17.80 23.71 -4.89
N LEU A 6 17.84 22.47 -4.40
CA LEU A 6 16.99 21.40 -4.93
C LEU A 6 15.52 21.49 -4.46
N ILE A 7 15.23 22.23 -3.38
CA ILE A 7 13.89 22.33 -2.78
C ILE A 7 13.24 23.71 -3.04
N SER A 8 14.01 24.74 -3.40
CA SER A 8 13.52 26.13 -3.44
C SER A 8 12.61 26.49 -4.63
N ASN A 9 12.35 25.57 -5.56
CA ASN A 9 11.59 25.85 -6.78
C ASN A 9 10.23 25.13 -6.89
N THR A 10 9.77 24.43 -5.86
CA THR A 10 8.49 23.72 -5.89
C THR A 10 7.39 24.50 -5.19
N THR A 11 7.06 25.71 -5.67
CA THR A 11 5.91 26.50 -5.20
C THR A 11 4.56 25.93 -5.71
N GLY A 12 4.45 24.61 -5.80
CA GLY A 12 3.25 23.93 -6.31
C GLY A 12 2.25 23.64 -5.19
N ASN A 13 0.96 23.63 -5.51
CA ASN A 13 -0.06 23.04 -4.66
C ASN A 13 0.10 21.51 -4.69
N TRP A 14 0.86 20.97 -3.75
CA TRP A 14 1.07 19.53 -3.66
C TRP A 14 -0.17 18.87 -3.07
N ARG A 15 -0.70 17.89 -3.80
CA ARG A 15 -1.86 17.12 -3.35
C ARG A 15 -1.46 15.86 -2.60
N ILE A 16 -0.39 15.20 -3.05
CA ILE A 16 0.10 13.95 -2.47
C ILE A 16 1.61 14.06 -2.27
N LEU A 17 2.09 13.81 -1.06
CA LEU A 17 3.50 13.59 -0.75
C LEU A 17 3.74 12.10 -0.53
N CYS A 18 4.48 11.45 -1.43
CA CYS A 18 4.84 10.04 -1.28
C CYS A 18 6.24 9.90 -0.68
N LEU A 19 6.34 9.16 0.42
CA LEU A 19 7.58 8.82 1.11
C LEU A 19 7.97 7.37 0.79
N GLY A 20 8.83 7.21 -0.22
CA GLY A 20 9.48 5.94 -0.55
C GLY A 20 10.87 5.87 0.08
N LEU A 21 10.96 5.31 1.29
CA LEU A 21 12.12 5.45 2.15
C LEU A 21 13.28 4.50 1.82
N ASN A 22 13.02 3.45 1.04
CA ASN A 22 14.02 2.47 0.64
C ASN A 22 13.99 2.21 -0.88
N PRO A 23 14.37 3.22 -1.68
CA PRO A 23 14.27 3.17 -3.13
C PRO A 23 15.09 2.03 -3.75
N ALA A 24 14.68 1.59 -4.93
CA ALA A 24 15.38 0.58 -5.70
C ALA A 24 15.42 0.96 -7.19
N LEU A 25 16.57 0.73 -7.81
CA LEU A 25 16.67 0.68 -9.26
C LEU A 25 16.15 -0.69 -9.70
N GLN A 26 15.03 -0.69 -10.42
CA GLN A 26 14.40 -1.90 -10.91
C GLN A 26 15.05 -2.29 -12.24
N ASN A 27 15.53 -3.53 -12.31
CA ASN A 27 16.14 -4.14 -13.49
C ASN A 27 15.32 -5.36 -13.90
N ILE A 28 14.49 -5.22 -14.93
CA ILE A 28 13.62 -6.29 -15.40
C ILE A 28 14.29 -6.96 -16.59
N GLN A 29 14.50 -8.28 -16.51
CA GLN A 29 15.08 -9.10 -17.57
C GLN A 29 14.09 -10.17 -18.00
N ILE A 30 13.84 -10.22 -19.32
CA ILE A 30 12.96 -11.22 -19.93
C ILE A 30 13.84 -12.31 -20.55
N LEU A 31 13.65 -13.54 -20.11
CA LEU A 31 14.41 -14.71 -20.54
C LEU A 31 13.50 -15.66 -21.32
N ASP A 32 13.98 -16.24 -22.43
CA ASP A 32 13.24 -17.31 -23.10
C ASP A 32 13.17 -18.57 -22.21
N SER A 33 14.24 -18.88 -21.45
CA SER A 33 14.27 -19.91 -20.42
C SER A 33 15.38 -19.64 -19.40
N LEU A 34 15.09 -19.82 -18.09
CA LEU A 34 16.08 -19.66 -17.02
C LEU A 34 16.90 -20.95 -16.81
N ASN A 35 18.19 -20.92 -17.12
CA ASN A 35 19.12 -22.03 -16.87
C ASN A 35 19.99 -21.76 -15.64
N LEU A 36 19.67 -22.42 -14.53
CA LEU A 36 20.48 -22.38 -13.31
C LEU A 36 21.84 -23.07 -13.53
N GLY A 37 22.92 -22.41 -13.13
CA GLY A 37 24.30 -22.88 -13.33
C GLY A 37 24.86 -22.66 -14.75
N GLY A 38 24.06 -22.07 -15.65
CA GLY A 38 24.48 -21.71 -17.00
C GLY A 38 24.57 -20.19 -17.23
N VAL A 39 24.98 -19.80 -18.43
CA VAL A 39 24.93 -18.40 -18.89
C VAL A 39 23.55 -18.13 -19.48
N ASN A 40 22.84 -17.16 -18.92
CA ASN A 40 21.55 -16.69 -19.43
C ASN A 40 21.76 -15.41 -20.24
N ARG A 41 21.06 -15.27 -21.37
CA ARG A 41 21.04 -14.06 -22.19
C ARG A 41 19.64 -13.49 -22.16
N SER A 42 19.53 -12.23 -21.73
CA SER A 42 18.24 -11.55 -21.74
C SER A 42 17.80 -11.30 -23.18
N LYS A 43 16.53 -11.59 -23.45
CA LYS A 43 15.85 -11.22 -24.70
C LYS A 43 15.57 -9.73 -24.73
N ASP A 44 15.20 -9.18 -23.58
CA ASP A 44 14.92 -7.76 -23.40
C ASP A 44 15.31 -7.31 -21.99
N GLN A 45 15.62 -6.04 -21.81
CA GLN A 45 15.98 -5.44 -20.54
C GLN A 45 15.31 -4.08 -20.39
N THR A 46 14.60 -3.90 -19.27
CA THR A 46 14.00 -2.62 -18.91
C THR A 46 14.55 -2.14 -17.56
N ILE A 47 14.97 -0.88 -17.50
CA ILE A 47 15.41 -0.23 -16.27
C ILE A 47 14.34 0.79 -15.86
N ALA A 48 13.88 0.73 -14.62
CA ALA A 48 12.92 1.67 -14.05
C ALA A 48 13.41 2.18 -12.69
N THR A 49 13.03 3.40 -12.33
CA THR A 49 13.39 4.01 -11.04
C THR A 49 12.27 3.82 -10.02
N GLY A 50 12.60 3.45 -8.79
CA GLY A 50 11.72 3.62 -7.62
C GLY A 50 12.36 4.57 -6.62
N GLY A 51 11.73 5.72 -6.34
CA GLY A 51 12.02 6.68 -5.26
C GLY A 51 13.44 7.28 -5.18
N LYS A 52 13.63 8.47 -4.58
CA LYS A 52 14.96 9.00 -4.25
C LYS A 52 14.92 9.72 -2.89
N VAL A 53 15.86 9.38 -2.02
CA VAL A 53 16.33 10.21 -0.90
C VAL A 53 17.81 10.48 -1.19
N PRO A 54 18.30 11.74 -1.08
CA PRO A 54 19.70 12.05 -1.34
C PRO A 54 20.57 11.44 -0.24
N ILE A 55 21.18 10.30 -0.52
CA ILE A 55 22.13 9.60 0.35
C ILE A 55 23.43 9.38 -0.42
N ASN A 56 24.56 9.29 0.29
CA ASN A 56 25.87 9.06 -0.33
C ASN A 56 26.11 7.59 -0.72
N LYS A 57 25.15 6.71 -0.44
CA LYS A 57 25.19 5.29 -0.78
C LYS A 57 24.46 5.02 -2.08
N ASP A 58 24.95 4.02 -2.82
CA ASP A 58 24.28 3.57 -4.04
C ASP A 58 22.86 3.08 -3.72
N THR A 59 21.91 3.49 -4.56
CA THR A 59 20.56 2.93 -4.53
C THR A 59 20.64 1.44 -4.84
N ARG A 60 19.99 0.60 -4.03
CA ARG A 60 19.97 -0.85 -4.26
C ARG A 60 19.38 -1.18 -5.63
N ILE A 61 19.75 -2.33 -6.16
CA ILE A 61 19.17 -2.88 -7.39
C ILE A 61 18.22 -4.00 -7.00
N ALA A 62 16.99 -3.95 -7.50
CA ALA A 62 16.09 -5.09 -7.50
C ALA A 62 16.02 -5.63 -8.93
N THR A 63 16.27 -6.93 -9.10
CA THR A 63 16.24 -7.56 -10.42
C THR A 63 15.04 -8.50 -10.51
N THR A 64 14.15 -8.24 -11.46
CA THR A 64 13.04 -9.13 -11.81
C THR A 64 13.46 -9.98 -13.00
N LEU A 65 13.39 -11.30 -12.85
CA LEU A 65 13.60 -12.26 -13.93
C LEU A 65 12.24 -12.83 -14.34
N ILE A 66 11.89 -12.68 -15.61
CA ILE A 66 10.68 -13.25 -16.20
C ILE A 66 11.11 -14.40 -17.11
N ASP A 67 10.75 -15.62 -16.72
CA ASP A 67 11.03 -16.83 -17.49
C ASP A 67 9.80 -17.21 -18.34
N ILE A 68 9.89 -16.97 -19.65
CA ILE A 68 8.82 -17.25 -20.60
C ILE A 68 8.48 -18.75 -20.64
N SER A 69 9.47 -19.63 -20.50
CA SER A 69 9.27 -21.08 -20.63
C SER A 69 8.43 -21.67 -19.50
N THR A 70 8.50 -21.08 -18.31
CA THR A 70 7.79 -21.53 -17.11
C THR A 70 6.66 -20.60 -16.69
N ASN A 71 6.51 -19.45 -17.36
CA ASN A 71 5.63 -18.36 -16.95
C ASN A 71 5.85 -17.92 -15.49
N CYS A 72 7.09 -18.04 -15.01
CA CYS A 72 7.46 -17.70 -13.64
C CYS A 72 8.17 -16.35 -13.60
N THR A 73 7.82 -15.57 -12.58
CA THR A 73 8.51 -14.33 -12.24
C THR A 73 9.27 -14.54 -10.94
N SER A 74 10.56 -14.23 -10.93
CA SER A 74 11.43 -14.30 -9.75
C SER A 74 12.05 -12.94 -9.48
N GLU A 75 12.06 -12.52 -8.21
CA GLU A 75 12.66 -11.25 -7.81
C GLU A 75 13.92 -11.49 -6.94
N ILE A 76 14.99 -10.79 -7.28
CA ILE A 76 16.20 -10.70 -6.48
C ILE A 76 16.29 -9.28 -5.95
N VAL A 77 15.89 -9.09 -4.70
CA VAL A 77 15.92 -7.78 -4.04
C VAL A 77 17.28 -7.56 -3.40
N GLY A 78 18.04 -6.58 -3.90
CA GLY A 78 19.30 -6.19 -3.30
C GLY A 78 19.11 -5.59 -1.90
N ASN A 79 20.13 -5.75 -1.05
CA ASN A 79 20.19 -5.06 0.23
C ASN A 79 20.57 -3.60 0.00
N SER A 80 19.91 -2.71 0.74
CA SER A 80 20.30 -1.30 0.79
C SER A 80 21.49 -1.09 1.72
N GLY A 81 22.29 -0.06 1.43
CA GLY A 81 23.28 0.41 2.37
C GLY A 81 22.63 0.92 3.66
N ILE A 82 23.36 0.83 4.77
CA ILE A 82 22.98 1.47 6.03
C ILE A 82 23.28 2.97 5.91
N ILE A 83 22.28 3.82 6.16
CA ILE A 83 22.49 5.27 6.24
C ILE A 83 23.09 5.65 7.59
N SER A 84 23.89 6.71 7.59
CA SER A 84 24.46 7.29 8.80
C SER A 84 23.43 8.09 9.61
N GLN A 85 23.74 8.36 10.87
CA GLN A 85 22.91 9.22 11.71
C GLN A 85 22.79 10.64 11.12
N ASP A 86 23.84 11.17 10.49
CA ASP A 86 23.82 12.49 9.86
C ASP A 86 22.88 12.51 8.65
N GLU A 87 22.86 11.46 7.84
CA GLU A 87 21.91 11.30 6.73
C GLU A 87 20.47 11.19 7.23
N SER A 88 20.25 10.41 8.30
CA SER A 88 18.94 10.30 8.97
C SER A 88 18.46 11.66 9.51
N ASN A 89 19.33 12.41 10.18
CA ASN A 89 19.04 13.75 10.67
C ASN A 89 18.74 14.73 9.52
N GLY A 90 19.52 14.67 8.44
CA GLY A 90 19.29 15.48 7.24
C GLY A 90 17.94 15.17 6.58
N PHE A 91 17.55 13.90 6.52
CA PHE A 91 16.23 13.49 6.07
C PHE A 91 15.12 14.08 6.94
N VAL A 92 15.25 14.01 8.27
CA VAL A 92 14.27 14.56 9.22
C VAL A 92 14.11 16.08 9.05
N ILE A 93 15.21 16.81 8.89
CA ILE A 93 15.16 18.26 8.65
C ILE A 93 14.41 18.55 7.35
N CYS A 94 14.77 17.89 6.26
CA CYS A 94 14.12 18.04 4.96
C CYS A 94 12.62 17.71 5.02
N LEU A 95 12.26 16.60 5.69
CA LEU A 95 10.87 16.20 5.85
C LEU A 95 10.08 17.25 6.66
N ASN A 96 10.63 17.76 7.76
CA ASN A 96 9.99 18.83 8.52
C ASN A 96 9.79 20.11 7.69
N ASP A 97 10.78 20.49 6.88
CA ASP A 97 10.69 21.65 6.00
C ASP A 97 9.58 21.48 4.96
N ILE A 98 9.48 20.32 4.31
CA ILE A 98 8.41 20.01 3.37
C ILE A 98 7.04 20.02 4.07
N LEU A 99 6.93 19.38 5.24
CA LEU A 99 5.68 19.33 6.01
C LEU A 99 5.23 20.73 6.46
N SER A 100 6.17 21.61 6.79
CA SER A 100 5.87 23.02 7.14
C SER A 100 5.28 23.78 5.95
N GLN A 101 5.84 23.58 4.74
CA GLN A 101 5.34 24.20 3.51
C GLN A 101 3.95 23.68 3.14
N LEU A 102 3.68 22.39 3.41
CA LEU A 102 2.36 21.82 3.21
C LEU A 102 1.33 22.54 4.10
N LYS A 103 1.62 22.79 5.38
CA LYS A 103 0.69 23.50 6.28
C LYS A 103 0.30 24.88 5.78
N ASP A 104 1.25 25.61 5.20
CA ASP A 104 1.06 27.00 4.79
C ASP A 104 0.40 27.16 3.41
N SER A 105 0.27 26.08 2.63
CA SER A 105 -0.39 26.15 1.34
C SER A 105 -1.91 26.31 1.52
N ASP A 106 -2.52 27.26 0.83
CA ASP A 106 -3.95 27.61 0.97
C ASP A 106 -4.85 26.75 0.06
N SER A 107 -4.50 25.47 -0.14
CA SER A 107 -5.27 24.62 -1.05
C SER A 107 -6.61 24.22 -0.41
N ASN A 108 -7.70 24.56 -1.08
CA ASN A 108 -9.05 24.13 -0.72
C ASN A 108 -9.30 22.62 -0.87
N GLY A 109 -8.35 21.86 -1.42
CA GLY A 109 -8.47 20.42 -1.64
C GLY A 109 -7.89 19.56 -0.51
N GLN A 110 -8.36 18.31 -0.45
CA GLN A 110 -7.81 17.28 0.43
C GLN A 110 -6.40 16.89 -0.01
N ARG A 111 -5.53 16.63 0.96
CA ARG A 111 -4.12 16.23 0.76
C ARG A 111 -3.84 14.89 1.40
N ALA A 112 -2.80 14.23 0.90
CA ALA A 112 -2.31 13.02 1.53
C ALA A 112 -0.80 13.04 1.70
N ILE A 113 -0.37 12.38 2.78
CA ILE A 113 0.99 11.88 2.91
C ILE A 113 0.90 10.37 2.83
N ALA A 114 1.58 9.79 1.85
CA ALA A 114 1.64 8.36 1.65
C ALA A 114 3.00 7.84 2.11
N VAL A 115 3.03 6.92 3.07
CA VAL A 115 4.27 6.22 3.47
C VAL A 115 4.24 4.82 2.88
N CYS A 116 5.15 4.58 1.93
CA CYS A 116 5.11 3.39 1.09
C CYS A 116 6.43 2.60 1.18
N GLY A 117 6.31 1.28 1.23
CA GLY A 117 7.43 0.35 1.22
C GLY A 117 8.15 0.21 2.56
N SER A 118 9.34 -0.41 2.49
CA SER A 118 10.20 -0.63 3.65
C SER A 118 11.07 0.57 3.96
N PHE A 119 11.64 0.57 5.16
CA PHE A 119 12.57 1.61 5.59
C PHE A 119 13.99 1.22 5.22
N ILE A 120 14.82 2.20 4.89
CA ILE A 120 16.23 1.95 4.63
C ILE A 120 16.94 1.63 5.96
N PRO A 121 17.85 0.65 6.00
CA PRO A 121 18.61 0.37 7.21
C PRO A 121 19.33 1.61 7.75
N GLY A 122 19.25 1.83 9.07
CA GLY A 122 19.78 3.03 9.73
C GLY A 122 18.79 4.18 9.89
N LEU A 123 17.63 4.14 9.21
CA LEU A 123 16.51 5.04 9.50
C LEU A 123 15.57 4.39 10.53
N ASP A 124 15.54 4.94 11.75
CA ASP A 124 14.63 4.47 12.79
C ASP A 124 13.17 4.79 12.42
N PRO A 125 12.28 3.79 12.31
CA PRO A 125 10.89 4.03 11.98
C PRO A 125 10.15 4.95 12.97
N LEU A 126 10.57 4.95 14.25
CA LEU A 126 10.00 5.83 15.28
C LEU A 126 10.38 7.30 15.09
N VAL A 127 11.50 7.58 14.44
CA VAL A 127 11.88 8.96 14.12
C VAL A 127 10.92 9.53 13.08
N VAL A 128 10.61 8.75 12.04
CA VAL A 128 9.65 9.17 11.00
C VAL A 128 8.25 9.33 11.58
N SER A 129 7.81 8.40 12.43
CA SER A 129 6.49 8.51 13.06
C SER A 129 6.39 9.74 13.96
N ASN A 130 7.44 10.07 14.74
CA ASN A 130 7.48 11.27 15.57
C ASN A 130 7.41 12.56 14.76
N VAL A 131 8.07 12.61 13.60
CA VAL A 131 7.99 13.74 12.67
C VAL A 131 6.56 13.92 12.15
N LEU A 132 5.93 12.84 11.67
CA LEU A 132 4.55 12.89 11.19
C LEU A 132 3.58 13.27 12.31
N LYS A 133 3.70 12.67 13.49
CA LYS A 133 2.89 13.02 14.66
C LYS A 133 3.01 14.49 15.02
N SER A 134 4.23 15.03 15.03
CA SER A 134 4.48 16.44 15.34
C SER A 134 3.90 17.37 14.27
N ALA A 135 3.98 16.97 13.00
CA ALA A 135 3.37 17.72 11.91
C ALA A 135 1.84 17.77 12.06
N PHE A 136 1.21 16.65 12.45
CA PHE A 136 -0.24 16.54 12.52
C PHE A 136 -0.85 16.84 13.89
N ALA A 137 -0.05 17.07 14.93
CA ALA A 137 -0.52 17.27 16.31
C ALA A 137 -1.52 18.44 16.47
N PHE A 138 -1.44 19.44 15.58
CA PHE A 138 -2.28 20.63 15.60
C PHE A 138 -3.23 20.70 14.40
N GLU A 139 -3.26 19.67 13.56
CA GLU A 139 -4.14 19.67 12.41
C GLU A 139 -5.56 19.33 12.86
N GLU A 140 -6.40 20.36 12.91
CA GLU A 140 -7.79 20.20 13.36
C GLU A 140 -8.74 19.79 12.25
N SER A 141 -8.27 19.70 11.00
CA SER A 141 -9.12 19.50 9.83
C SER A 141 -8.93 18.14 9.17
N GLU A 142 -10.03 17.52 8.74
CA GLU A 142 -10.07 16.32 7.88
C GLU A 142 -9.49 16.53 6.46
N LYS A 143 -8.81 17.65 6.24
CA LYS A 143 -8.20 18.03 4.96
C LYS A 143 -6.95 17.23 4.64
N SER A 144 -6.26 16.68 5.64
CA SER A 144 -5.10 15.81 5.41
C SER A 144 -5.43 14.36 5.75
N ILE A 145 -4.88 13.45 4.96
CA ILE A 145 -4.95 12.01 5.16
C ILE A 145 -3.53 11.48 5.34
N LEU A 146 -3.35 10.53 6.25
CA LEU A 146 -2.15 9.70 6.28
C LEU A 146 -2.47 8.33 5.67
N PHE A 147 -1.87 8.06 4.51
CA PHE A 147 -1.99 6.79 3.81
C PHE A 147 -0.76 5.92 4.09
N ILE A 148 -0.95 4.69 4.53
CA ILE A 148 0.13 3.79 4.92
C ILE A 148 0.04 2.51 4.08
N ASP A 149 1.10 2.24 3.32
CA ASP A 149 1.37 1.00 2.57
C ASP A 149 2.79 0.55 2.89
N SER A 150 3.04 0.25 4.16
CA SER A 150 4.38 -0.06 4.67
C SER A 150 4.39 -1.41 5.36
N ALA A 151 5.45 -2.18 5.10
CA ALA A 151 5.75 -3.42 5.79
C ALA A 151 6.37 -3.22 7.19
N GLU A 152 6.68 -1.98 7.59
CA GLU A 152 7.29 -1.69 8.89
C GLU A 152 6.24 -1.63 10.00
N ASN A 153 5.98 -2.77 10.64
CA ASN A 153 4.97 -2.87 11.70
C ASN A 153 5.21 -1.92 12.87
N GLN A 154 6.47 -1.65 13.24
CA GLN A 154 6.79 -0.75 14.36
C GLN A 154 6.37 0.70 14.06
N PHE A 155 6.50 1.14 12.81
CA PHE A 155 6.02 2.44 12.37
C PHE A 155 4.49 2.47 12.36
N THR A 156 3.87 1.47 11.73
CA THR A 156 2.42 1.41 11.57
C THR A 156 1.73 1.32 12.92
N SER A 157 2.21 0.47 13.84
CA SER A 157 1.66 0.32 15.20
C SER A 157 1.81 1.60 16.02
N ASP A 158 2.96 2.27 15.95
CA ASP A 158 3.22 3.51 16.66
C ASP A 158 2.33 4.67 16.15
N ILE A 159 2.06 4.73 14.84
CA ILE A 159 1.17 5.72 14.24
C ILE A 159 -0.29 5.47 14.64
N ILE A 160 -0.82 4.26 14.44
CA ILE A 160 -2.24 3.97 14.76
C ILE A 160 -2.52 3.98 16.27
N GLY A 161 -1.54 3.58 17.09
CA GLY A 161 -1.63 3.62 18.54
C GLY A 161 -1.51 5.02 19.15
N SER A 162 -1.20 6.04 18.35
CA SER A 162 -1.03 7.40 18.84
C SER A 162 -2.34 8.18 18.95
N SER A 163 -2.32 9.23 19.77
CA SER A 163 -3.45 10.15 19.98
C SER A 163 -3.74 11.09 18.79
N LEU A 164 -3.43 10.68 17.55
CA LEU A 164 -3.76 11.40 16.31
C LEU A 164 -5.27 11.30 15.99
N LYS A 165 -6.13 11.60 16.97
CA LYS A 165 -7.58 11.36 16.95
C LYS A 165 -8.32 12.08 15.81
N LYS A 166 -7.72 13.12 15.21
CA LYS A 166 -8.33 13.94 14.16
C LYS A 166 -7.77 13.68 12.76
N LEU A 167 -6.70 12.89 12.61
CA LEU A 167 -6.09 12.61 11.31
C LEU A 167 -6.65 11.29 10.77
N PRO A 168 -7.41 11.29 9.66
CA PRO A 168 -7.82 10.06 8.99
C PRO A 168 -6.60 9.26 8.55
N ILE A 169 -6.44 8.07 9.13
CA ILE A 169 -5.43 7.08 8.72
C ILE A 169 -6.10 6.07 7.80
N ILE A 170 -5.44 5.79 6.68
CA ILE A 170 -5.84 4.79 5.70
C ILE A 170 -4.75 3.76 5.62
N LEU A 171 -5.09 2.52 5.92
CA LEU A 171 -4.19 1.39 5.79
C LEU A 171 -4.51 0.69 4.49
N LYS A 172 -3.57 0.63 3.55
CA LYS A 172 -3.56 -0.40 2.52
C LYS A 172 -2.46 -1.36 2.89
N ILE A 173 -2.80 -2.60 3.17
CA ILE A 173 -1.87 -3.60 3.70
C ILE A 173 -2.15 -4.95 3.05
N ASN A 174 -1.16 -5.81 2.89
CA ASN A 174 -1.44 -7.19 2.47
C ASN A 174 -1.83 -8.09 3.66
N ALA A 175 -2.47 -9.22 3.39
CA ALA A 175 -2.93 -10.14 4.44
C ALA A 175 -1.81 -10.62 5.38
N LYS A 176 -0.58 -10.78 4.87
CA LYS A 176 0.57 -11.21 5.69
C LYS A 176 1.07 -10.08 6.58
N GLU A 177 1.18 -8.87 6.05
CA GLU A 177 1.53 -7.67 6.80
C GLU A 177 0.50 -7.38 7.90
N LEU A 178 -0.80 -7.54 7.61
CA LEU A 178 -1.88 -7.40 8.59
C LEU A 178 -1.68 -8.37 9.78
N SER A 179 -1.43 -9.64 9.48
CA SER A 179 -1.17 -10.66 10.50
C SER A 179 0.05 -10.33 11.34
N ASN A 180 1.13 -9.82 10.74
CA ASN A 180 2.33 -9.43 11.49
C ASN A 180 2.10 -8.16 12.33
N LEU A 181 1.33 -7.20 11.82
CA LEU A 181 0.95 -5.98 12.54
C LEU A 181 0.13 -6.34 13.78
N ARG A 182 -0.83 -7.26 13.65
CA ARG A 182 -1.61 -7.80 14.77
C ARG A 182 -0.72 -8.34 15.89
N GLU A 183 0.30 -9.12 15.54
CA GLU A 183 1.24 -9.68 16.53
C GLU A 183 2.05 -8.59 17.25
N THR A 184 2.25 -7.44 16.61
CA THR A 184 2.96 -6.29 17.19
C THR A 184 2.07 -5.47 18.13
N LEU A 185 0.75 -5.47 17.89
CA LEU A 185 -0.21 -4.74 18.72
C LEU A 185 -0.55 -5.58 19.96
N THR A 186 0.03 -5.20 21.10
CA THR A 186 -0.26 -5.80 22.40
C THR A 186 -1.66 -5.38 22.87
N CYS A 187 -2.71 -6.08 22.46
CA CYS A 187 -4.07 -5.79 22.94
C CYS A 187 -4.56 -6.86 23.91
N GLU A 188 -4.77 -6.47 25.18
CA GLU A 188 -5.37 -7.25 26.28
C GLU A 188 -6.90 -7.48 26.13
N GLN A 189 -7.47 -7.30 24.93
CA GLN A 189 -8.92 -7.24 24.68
C GLN A 189 -9.43 -8.32 23.71
N GLN A 190 -8.98 -9.57 23.85
CA GLN A 190 -9.18 -10.60 22.80
C GLN A 190 -10.50 -11.41 22.85
N ASP A 191 -11.25 -11.42 23.96
CA ASP A 191 -12.23 -12.49 24.17
C ASP A 191 -13.69 -12.15 23.80
N SER A 192 -14.11 -10.87 23.82
CA SER A 192 -15.54 -10.53 23.66
C SER A 192 -16.02 -10.36 22.21
N GLU A 193 -15.18 -9.90 21.28
CA GLU A 193 -15.61 -9.59 19.90
C GLU A 193 -15.66 -10.83 18.99
N ASN A 194 -14.78 -11.82 19.24
CA ASN A 194 -14.70 -13.03 18.41
C ASN A 194 -16.00 -13.85 18.39
N ILE A 195 -16.79 -13.79 19.47
CA ILE A 195 -18.04 -14.54 19.62
C ILE A 195 -19.14 -13.98 18.70
N LEU A 196 -19.14 -12.68 18.40
CA LEU A 196 -20.20 -12.04 17.61
C LEU A 196 -20.05 -12.33 16.11
N LEU A 197 -18.81 -12.43 15.62
CA LEU A 197 -18.51 -12.73 14.21
C LEU A 197 -19.12 -14.05 13.74
N GLU A 198 -19.16 -15.05 14.63
CA GLU A 198 -19.56 -16.42 14.28
C GLU A 198 -21.08 -16.64 14.20
N THR A 199 -21.88 -15.60 14.45
CA THR A 199 -23.36 -15.68 14.42
C THR A 199 -24.00 -15.16 13.14
N ASP A 200 -23.27 -14.39 12.31
CA ASP A 200 -23.79 -13.89 11.03
C ASP A 200 -23.70 -14.97 9.94
N SER A 201 -24.85 -15.37 9.38
CA SER A 201 -24.91 -16.40 8.34
C SER A 201 -24.08 -16.09 7.09
N THR A 202 -23.90 -14.80 6.76
CA THR A 202 -23.06 -14.33 5.66
C THR A 202 -21.59 -14.53 6.01
N PHE A 203 -21.18 -14.19 7.23
CA PHE A 203 -19.83 -14.42 7.74
C PHE A 203 -19.49 -15.92 7.76
N ILE A 204 -20.42 -16.77 8.20
CA ILE A 204 -20.25 -18.23 8.20
C ILE A 204 -19.97 -18.77 6.80
N SER A 205 -20.55 -18.17 5.76
CA SER A 205 -20.37 -18.59 4.36
C SER A 205 -19.03 -18.19 3.74
N LEU A 206 -18.25 -17.33 4.40
CA LEU A 206 -16.94 -16.91 3.91
C LEU A 206 -15.92 -18.04 3.98
N ASP A 207 -14.94 -18.00 3.08
CA ASP A 207 -13.76 -18.86 3.17
C ASP A 207 -12.94 -18.53 4.44
N GLN A 208 -12.15 -19.49 4.91
CA GLN A 208 -11.42 -19.35 6.18
C GLN A 208 -10.44 -18.17 6.15
N LYS A 209 -9.81 -17.90 5.00
CA LYS A 209 -8.80 -16.85 4.88
C LYS A 209 -9.44 -15.46 4.99
N ALA A 210 -10.58 -15.24 4.34
CA ALA A 210 -11.36 -14.01 4.49
C ALA A 210 -11.84 -13.81 5.94
N LYS A 211 -12.24 -14.89 6.63
CA LYS A 211 -12.60 -14.83 8.06
C LYS A 211 -11.42 -14.40 8.93
N ASP A 212 -10.24 -14.97 8.69
CA ASP A 212 -9.02 -14.64 9.44
C ASP A 212 -8.64 -13.17 9.22
N ILE A 213 -8.72 -12.67 7.99
CA ILE A 213 -8.50 -11.24 7.68
C ILE A 213 -9.50 -10.35 8.44
N CYS A 214 -10.79 -10.68 8.43
CA CYS A 214 -11.79 -9.90 9.16
C CYS A 214 -11.53 -9.88 10.68
N LYS A 215 -11.11 -11.00 11.25
CA LYS A 215 -10.72 -11.10 12.68
C LYS A 215 -9.53 -10.20 12.98
N ASP A 216 -8.53 -10.18 12.11
CA ASP A 216 -7.35 -9.33 12.26
C ASP A 216 -7.70 -7.83 12.11
N ILE A 217 -8.58 -7.48 11.17
CA ILE A 217 -9.10 -6.11 11.00
C ILE A 217 -9.85 -5.65 12.26
N CYS A 218 -10.69 -6.51 12.86
CA CYS A 218 -11.46 -6.18 14.06
C CYS A 218 -10.56 -5.61 15.18
N GLN A 219 -9.42 -6.27 15.43
CA GLN A 219 -8.46 -5.85 16.46
C GLN A 219 -7.83 -4.48 16.18
N ILE A 220 -7.58 -4.17 14.91
CA ILE A 220 -6.99 -2.89 14.48
C ILE A 220 -8.06 -1.79 14.35
N SER A 221 -9.32 -2.15 14.12
CA SER A 221 -10.42 -1.20 13.93
C SER A 221 -10.78 -0.40 15.19
N ASN A 222 -10.33 -0.85 16.36
CA ASN A 222 -10.53 -0.20 17.65
C ASN A 222 -9.68 1.06 17.83
N TYR A 223 -8.70 1.29 16.96
CA TYR A 223 -7.92 2.53 16.96
C TYR A 223 -8.69 3.64 16.24
N ASN A 224 -9.18 4.62 17.01
CA ASN A 224 -10.09 5.69 16.56
C ASN A 224 -9.59 6.53 15.36
N SER A 225 -8.29 6.54 15.08
CA SER A 225 -7.69 7.29 13.96
C SER A 225 -7.75 6.54 12.63
N VAL A 226 -7.96 5.22 12.65
CA VAL A 226 -8.02 4.41 11.43
C VAL A 226 -9.41 4.52 10.81
N LYS A 227 -9.49 5.16 9.63
CA LYS A 227 -10.73 5.39 8.89
C LYS A 227 -11.06 4.22 7.96
N TYR A 228 -10.08 3.79 7.18
CA TYR A 228 -10.24 2.70 6.22
C TYR A 228 -9.10 1.69 6.35
N ILE A 229 -9.45 0.40 6.23
CA ILE A 229 -8.49 -0.70 6.16
C ILE A 229 -8.77 -1.49 4.89
N ALA A 230 -7.86 -1.40 3.93
CA ALA A 230 -7.92 -2.01 2.61
C ALA A 230 -6.88 -3.14 2.53
N VAL A 231 -7.34 -4.38 2.68
CA VAL A 231 -6.49 -5.57 2.73
C VAL A 231 -6.44 -6.25 1.38
N THR A 232 -5.24 -6.42 0.84
CA THR A 232 -4.97 -7.14 -0.42
C THR A 232 -4.39 -8.53 -0.15
N ASP A 233 -4.60 -9.48 -1.07
CA ASP A 233 -4.12 -10.87 -0.87
C ASP A 233 -3.80 -11.59 -2.20
N GLY A 234 -3.16 -10.86 -3.11
CA GLY A 234 -2.83 -11.34 -4.45
C GLY A 234 -4.10 -11.72 -5.23
N PRO A 235 -4.18 -12.93 -5.81
CA PRO A 235 -5.36 -13.38 -6.56
C PRO A 235 -6.54 -13.80 -5.68
N ASN A 236 -6.37 -13.85 -4.35
CA ASN A 236 -7.44 -14.23 -3.43
C ASN A 236 -8.38 -13.05 -3.13
N SER A 237 -9.38 -13.29 -2.29
CA SER A 237 -10.30 -12.25 -1.84
C SER A 237 -9.58 -11.12 -1.12
N ALA A 238 -9.89 -9.88 -1.49
CA ALA A 238 -9.51 -8.68 -0.75
C ALA A 238 -10.61 -8.33 0.28
N VAL A 239 -10.27 -7.56 1.30
CA VAL A 239 -11.24 -7.09 2.30
C VAL A 239 -11.10 -5.59 2.49
N PHE A 240 -12.21 -4.88 2.43
CA PHE A 240 -12.28 -3.45 2.75
C PHE A 240 -13.12 -3.24 4.00
N PHE A 241 -12.61 -2.46 4.95
CA PHE A 241 -13.32 -2.08 6.16
C PHE A 241 -13.43 -0.56 6.27
N ASP A 242 -14.63 -0.10 6.63
CA ASP A 242 -14.95 1.28 6.92
C ASP A 242 -15.31 1.43 8.41
N SER A 243 -14.51 2.21 9.14
CA SER A 243 -14.66 2.35 10.58
C SER A 243 -15.86 3.18 11.01
N GLU A 244 -16.41 4.02 10.11
CA GLU A 244 -17.61 4.83 10.38
C GLU A 244 -18.87 3.97 10.29
N SER A 245 -19.02 3.24 9.18
CA SER A 245 -20.18 2.37 8.95
C SER A 245 -20.06 0.99 9.63
N LYS A 246 -18.85 0.63 10.09
CA LYS A 246 -18.50 -0.70 10.62
C LYS A 246 -18.82 -1.83 9.62
N LEU A 247 -18.76 -1.51 8.32
CA LEU A 247 -19.02 -2.45 7.24
C LEU A 247 -17.74 -3.07 6.72
N TYR A 248 -17.81 -4.37 6.48
CA TYR A 248 -16.78 -5.16 5.82
C TYR A 248 -17.27 -5.48 4.41
N SER A 249 -16.44 -5.25 3.40
CA SER A 249 -16.70 -5.67 2.03
C SER A 249 -15.69 -6.73 1.64
N ILE A 250 -16.17 -7.96 1.45
CA ILE A 250 -15.36 -9.08 0.97
C ILE A 250 -15.40 -9.06 -0.55
N ILE A 251 -14.25 -8.83 -1.17
CA ILE A 251 -14.12 -8.52 -2.58
C ILE A 251 -13.45 -9.70 -3.27
N LYS A 252 -14.12 -10.25 -4.29
CA LYS A 252 -13.58 -11.30 -5.15
C LYS A 252 -13.08 -10.68 -6.45
N ILE A 253 -11.79 -10.85 -6.70
CA ILE A 253 -11.10 -10.46 -7.94
C ILE A 253 -11.28 -11.60 -8.97
N PRO A 254 -11.51 -11.30 -10.26
CA PRO A 254 -11.59 -12.34 -11.29
C PRO A 254 -10.24 -13.03 -11.52
N GLU A 255 -10.27 -14.31 -11.89
CA GLU A 255 -9.09 -15.03 -12.39
C GLU A 255 -8.69 -14.45 -13.75
N LEU A 256 -7.41 -14.18 -13.96
CA LEU A 256 -6.93 -13.49 -15.17
C LEU A 256 -6.63 -14.47 -16.31
N GLU A 257 -6.18 -15.69 -15.99
CA GLU A 257 -5.80 -16.71 -16.98
C GLU A 257 -6.94 -17.07 -17.95
N PRO A 258 -8.20 -17.25 -17.51
CA PRO A 258 -9.31 -17.50 -18.42
C PRO A 258 -9.60 -16.31 -19.34
N LEU A 259 -9.49 -15.08 -18.83
CA LEU A 259 -9.77 -13.85 -19.58
C LEU A 259 -8.71 -13.61 -20.67
N ILE A 260 -7.46 -13.92 -20.38
CA ILE A 260 -6.36 -13.90 -21.37
C ILE A 260 -6.63 -14.96 -22.44
N SER A 261 -6.98 -16.19 -22.03
CA SER A 261 -7.20 -17.32 -22.96
C SER A 261 -8.36 -17.08 -23.94
N ASN A 262 -9.36 -16.30 -23.52
CA ASN A 262 -10.52 -15.93 -24.35
C ASN A 262 -10.27 -14.68 -25.23
N ASN A 263 -9.07 -14.09 -25.20
CA ASN A 263 -8.74 -12.81 -25.84
C ASN A 263 -9.62 -11.64 -25.36
N GLU A 264 -10.13 -11.71 -24.12
CA GLU A 264 -10.90 -10.61 -23.51
C GLU A 264 -9.98 -9.53 -22.93
N LEU A 265 -8.77 -9.91 -22.54
CA LEU A 265 -7.75 -9.00 -22.01
C LEU A 265 -6.48 -9.04 -22.85
N PHE A 266 -5.88 -7.86 -23.06
CA PHE A 266 -4.58 -7.75 -23.69
C PHE A 266 -3.49 -8.13 -22.67
N SER A 267 -2.71 -9.16 -22.98
CA SER A 267 -1.50 -9.52 -22.22
C SER A 267 -0.32 -9.62 -23.18
N ASN A 268 0.82 -9.04 -22.78
CA ASN A 268 2.07 -9.20 -23.52
C ASN A 268 2.57 -10.65 -23.35
N ASN A 269 2.24 -11.50 -24.31
CA ASN A 269 2.63 -12.91 -24.40
C ASN A 269 1.95 -13.86 -23.37
N GLY A 270 0.83 -13.46 -22.76
CA GLY A 270 0.12 -14.30 -21.78
C GLY A 270 0.82 -14.42 -20.42
N ILE A 271 1.79 -13.53 -20.15
CA ILE A 271 2.56 -13.51 -18.91
C ILE A 271 1.81 -12.71 -17.86
N ILE A 272 1.79 -13.23 -16.62
CA ILE A 272 1.26 -12.54 -15.44
C ILE A 272 2.44 -12.13 -14.55
N ASN A 273 2.62 -10.82 -14.37
CA ASN A 273 3.68 -10.25 -13.53
C ASN A 273 3.08 -9.43 -12.37
N PRO A 274 2.99 -9.98 -11.14
CA PRO A 274 2.39 -9.27 -10.01
C PRO A 274 3.26 -8.15 -9.42
N ILE A 275 4.50 -7.96 -9.90
CA ILE A 275 5.41 -6.99 -9.32
C ILE A 275 4.89 -5.57 -9.56
N GLY A 276 4.77 -4.81 -8.48
CA GLY A 276 4.23 -3.44 -8.51
C GLY A 276 2.71 -3.34 -8.52
N ALA A 277 1.98 -4.46 -8.47
CA ALA A 277 0.51 -4.45 -8.35
C ALA A 277 0.04 -3.78 -7.05
N GLY A 278 0.77 -4.00 -5.94
CA GLY A 278 0.50 -3.32 -4.66
C GLY A 278 0.59 -1.80 -4.77
N ASP A 279 1.67 -1.29 -5.38
CA ASP A 279 1.87 0.14 -5.60
C ASP A 279 0.82 0.73 -6.54
N THR A 280 0.43 -0.03 -7.57
CA THR A 280 -0.64 0.35 -8.51
C THR A 280 -1.97 0.53 -7.78
N CYS A 281 -2.33 -0.43 -6.92
CA CYS A 281 -3.53 -0.36 -6.10
C CYS A 281 -3.51 0.89 -5.22
N SER A 282 -2.42 1.11 -4.50
CA SER A 282 -2.24 2.25 -3.59
C SER A 282 -2.35 3.59 -4.32
N ALA A 283 -1.70 3.73 -5.47
CA ALA A 283 -1.71 4.97 -6.25
C ALA A 283 -3.11 5.30 -6.77
N VAL A 284 -3.81 4.34 -7.38
CA VAL A 284 -5.15 4.55 -7.93
C VAL A 284 -6.18 4.77 -6.81
N PHE A 285 -6.12 3.96 -5.75
CA PHE A 285 -7.01 4.10 -4.60
C PHE A 285 -6.86 5.47 -3.95
N LEU A 286 -5.63 5.89 -3.62
CA LEU A 286 -5.40 7.17 -2.97
C LEU A 286 -5.80 8.36 -3.86
N ASN A 287 -5.49 8.30 -5.16
CA ASN A 287 -5.85 9.39 -6.07
C ASN A 287 -7.37 9.58 -6.15
N LEU A 288 -8.12 8.49 -6.37
CA LEU A 288 -9.58 8.55 -6.49
C LEU A 288 -10.26 8.92 -5.17
N LEU A 289 -9.70 8.47 -4.05
CA LEU A 289 -10.20 8.85 -2.74
C LEU A 289 -10.10 10.36 -2.52
N LEU A 290 -8.95 10.97 -2.86
CA LEU A 290 -8.77 12.41 -2.73
C LEU A 290 -9.64 13.20 -3.72
N ASP A 291 -10.01 12.61 -4.87
CA ASP A 291 -10.92 13.24 -5.85
C ASP A 291 -12.33 13.36 -5.30
N ASN A 292 -12.68 12.57 -4.27
CA ASN A 292 -14.03 12.51 -3.69
C ASN A 292 -15.13 12.30 -4.76
N SER A 293 -14.76 11.70 -5.90
CA SER A 293 -15.65 11.49 -7.05
C SER A 293 -16.43 10.19 -6.97
N CYS A 294 -16.04 9.27 -6.08
CA CYS A 294 -16.69 8.00 -5.83
C CYS A 294 -16.59 7.63 -4.33
N SER A 295 -17.24 6.53 -3.93
CA SER A 295 -17.12 6.05 -2.55
C SER A 295 -15.70 5.52 -2.29
N PRO A 296 -15.23 5.51 -1.02
CA PRO A 296 -13.95 4.91 -0.66
C PRO A 296 -13.81 3.45 -1.09
N LEU A 297 -14.91 2.68 -1.02
CA LEU A 297 -14.94 1.31 -1.51
C LEU A 297 -14.73 1.29 -3.03
N ASP A 298 -15.46 2.09 -3.81
CA ASP A 298 -15.30 2.16 -5.28
C ASP A 298 -13.88 2.58 -5.69
N ALA A 299 -13.27 3.50 -4.94
CA ALA A 299 -11.88 3.90 -5.13
C ALA A 299 -10.93 2.71 -4.92
N PHE A 300 -11.16 1.89 -3.88
CA PHE A 300 -10.38 0.68 -3.64
C PHE A 300 -10.64 -0.42 -4.69
N LEU A 301 -11.89 -0.63 -5.12
CA LEU A 301 -12.23 -1.56 -6.21
C LEU A 301 -11.52 -1.15 -7.51
N SER A 302 -11.47 0.15 -7.79
CA SER A 302 -10.70 0.71 -8.91
C SER A 302 -9.20 0.43 -8.73
N GLY A 303 -8.66 0.61 -7.53
CA GLY A 303 -7.28 0.23 -7.20
C GLY A 303 -6.97 -1.24 -7.46
N LEU A 304 -7.84 -2.16 -7.00
CA LEU A 304 -7.71 -3.59 -7.26
C LEU A 304 -7.77 -3.91 -8.76
N SER A 305 -8.70 -3.30 -9.49
CA SER A 305 -8.82 -3.52 -10.94
C SER A 305 -7.58 -3.04 -11.71
N ALA A 306 -6.98 -1.90 -11.30
CA ALA A 306 -5.76 -1.39 -11.89
C ALA A 306 -4.55 -2.26 -11.56
N ALA A 307 -4.48 -2.76 -10.32
CA ALA A 307 -3.45 -3.71 -9.90
C ALA A 307 -3.53 -5.04 -10.65
N SER A 308 -4.73 -5.58 -10.84
CA SER A 308 -4.93 -6.78 -11.67
C SER A 308 -4.60 -6.53 -13.14
N ALA A 309 -4.95 -5.35 -13.68
CA ALA A 309 -4.59 -4.97 -15.04
C ALA A 309 -3.07 -4.78 -15.22
N SER A 310 -2.36 -4.27 -14.20
CA SER A 310 -0.91 -4.13 -14.28
C SER A 310 -0.20 -5.48 -14.29
N CYS A 311 -0.81 -6.52 -13.69
CA CYS A 311 -0.31 -7.88 -13.80
C CYS A 311 -0.25 -8.41 -15.23
N LEU A 312 -1.00 -7.84 -16.18
CA LEU A 312 -1.01 -8.26 -17.60
C LEU A 312 0.16 -7.68 -18.41
N ILE A 313 0.90 -6.74 -17.82
CA ILE A 313 2.04 -6.06 -18.42
C ILE A 313 3.32 -6.67 -17.86
N ALA A 314 4.04 -7.43 -18.70
CA ALA A 314 5.29 -8.07 -18.28
C ALA A 314 6.35 -7.05 -17.85
N ALA A 315 6.49 -5.93 -18.56
CA ALA A 315 7.39 -4.83 -18.21
C ALA A 315 6.97 -3.53 -18.92
N PRO A 316 7.27 -2.34 -18.34
CA PRO A 316 7.74 -2.13 -16.97
C PRO A 316 6.64 -2.38 -15.93
N ASN A 317 7.04 -2.58 -14.67
CA ASN A 317 6.12 -2.79 -13.54
C ASN A 317 5.23 -1.56 -13.29
N SER A 318 4.09 -1.76 -12.63
CA SER A 318 3.15 -0.70 -12.21
C SER A 318 2.58 0.16 -13.34
N ILE A 319 2.54 -0.37 -14.56
CA ILE A 319 1.81 0.21 -15.71
C ILE A 319 0.66 -0.73 -16.04
N PHE A 320 -0.48 -0.17 -16.41
CA PHE A 320 -1.65 -0.93 -16.83
C PHE A 320 -2.37 -0.29 -18.01
N ASP A 321 -3.08 -1.12 -18.76
CA ASP A 321 -4.01 -0.67 -19.79
C ASP A 321 -5.37 -0.32 -19.17
N HIS A 322 -5.89 0.86 -19.52
CA HIS A 322 -7.14 1.38 -18.93
C HIS A 322 -8.37 0.58 -19.34
N ASP A 323 -8.40 0.00 -20.54
CA ASP A 323 -9.55 -0.77 -20.99
C ASP A 323 -9.59 -2.13 -20.29
N SER A 324 -8.43 -2.77 -20.14
CA SER A 324 -8.26 -3.96 -19.30
C SER A 324 -8.70 -3.72 -17.85
N MET A 325 -8.29 -2.59 -17.25
CA MET A 325 -8.75 -2.17 -15.91
C MET A 325 -10.28 -2.08 -15.83
N LYS A 326 -10.94 -1.43 -16.80
CA LYS A 326 -12.41 -1.27 -16.81
C LYS A 326 -13.13 -2.62 -16.95
N ILE A 327 -12.63 -3.50 -17.81
CA ILE A 327 -13.18 -4.87 -17.97
C ILE A 327 -13.09 -5.60 -16.65
N ILE A 328 -11.90 -5.63 -16.02
CA ILE A 328 -11.69 -6.28 -14.72
C ILE A 328 -12.60 -5.67 -13.65
N LEU A 329 -12.72 -4.35 -13.59
CA LEU A 329 -13.60 -3.67 -12.63
C LEU A 329 -15.06 -4.13 -12.77
N GLY A 330 -15.56 -4.31 -14.00
CA GLY A 330 -16.90 -4.83 -14.27
C GLY A 330 -17.11 -6.30 -13.87
N LEU A 331 -16.02 -7.04 -13.61
CA LEU A 331 -16.03 -8.45 -13.19
C LEU A 331 -15.76 -8.62 -11.69
N ILE A 332 -15.26 -7.60 -11.00
CA ILE A 332 -15.09 -7.63 -9.54
C ILE A 332 -16.47 -7.73 -8.90
N THR A 333 -16.59 -8.64 -7.94
CA THR A 333 -17.80 -8.77 -7.11
C THR A 333 -17.44 -8.54 -5.66
N HIS A 334 -18.37 -8.00 -4.88
CA HIS A 334 -18.18 -7.92 -3.43
C HIS A 334 -19.47 -8.20 -2.68
N LYS A 335 -19.32 -8.65 -1.44
CA LYS A 335 -20.41 -8.83 -0.49
C LYS A 335 -20.13 -8.01 0.75
N THR A 336 -21.11 -7.25 1.19
CA THR A 336 -21.01 -6.47 2.42
C THR A 336 -21.55 -7.27 3.59
N VAL A 337 -20.79 -7.28 4.68
CA VAL A 337 -21.14 -7.90 5.96
C VAL A 337 -21.08 -6.80 7.02
N PHE A 338 -22.11 -6.70 7.85
CA PHE A 338 -22.10 -5.84 9.01
C PHE A 338 -21.65 -6.66 10.20
N LEU A 339 -20.60 -6.22 10.89
CA LEU A 339 -20.18 -6.84 12.13
C LEU A 339 -20.70 -5.96 13.27
N PRO A 340 -21.72 -6.41 14.03
CA PRO A 340 -22.21 -5.62 15.14
C PRO A 340 -21.07 -5.45 16.14
N SER A 341 -20.55 -4.23 16.25
CA SER A 341 -19.68 -3.89 17.36
C SER A 341 -20.51 -4.12 18.61
N SER A 342 -20.19 -5.14 19.43
CA SER A 342 -20.57 -5.09 20.83
C SER A 342 -20.17 -3.72 21.35
N THR A 343 -21.02 -3.12 22.16
CA THR A 343 -20.73 -1.90 22.90
C THR A 343 -19.36 -1.97 23.57
N CYS A 344 -18.32 -1.51 22.87
CA CYS A 344 -17.05 -1.14 23.47
C CYS A 344 -17.37 0.08 24.32
N THR A 345 -17.72 -0.15 25.58
CA THR A 345 -17.62 0.87 26.61
C THR A 345 -16.21 1.43 26.52
N SER A 346 -16.11 2.65 26.01
CA SER A 346 -14.90 3.45 25.94
C SER A 346 -14.28 3.52 27.34
N TYR A 347 -13.26 2.71 27.60
CA TYR A 347 -12.32 2.98 28.67
C TYR A 347 -11.30 3.96 28.08
N ILE A 348 -11.45 5.23 28.49
CA ILE A 348 -10.56 6.36 28.18
C ILE A 348 -9.19 6.12 28.78
#